data_AF-A0A512IM49-F1
#
_entry.id   AF-A0A512IM49-F1
#
_cell.length_a   1.000
_cell.length_b   1.000
_cell.length_c   1.000
_cell.angle_alpha   90.00
_cell.angle_beta   90.00
_cell.angle_gamma   90.00
#
_symmetry.space_group_name_H-M   'P 1'
#
loop_
_entity.id
_entity.type
_entity.pdbx_description
1 polymer ?
#
loop_
_entity_poly.entity_id
_entity_poly.type
_entity_poly.pdbx_seq_one_letter_code
_entity_poly.pdbx_strand_id
1 'polypeptide(L)'
;MVGGASLSRAMAAHPQAFPQDMVDIMRAGEATGTLVDVLASLTGSIERRDAVRRHLVSAMTYPGLLVLMAIGTVAMIVGVLVPALAPLFEGTGQQPPFAIRTAAALGAPVDAEGVLPGRRCPHLRDDCLQRRRHLGEGRQGSAVLVRQHECDQA
;
A
#
# COMPACT_ATOMS: atom_id res chain seq x y z
N MET A 1 51.82 29.77 1.48
CA MET A 1 50.61 30.40 2.06
C MET A 1 49.42 29.87 1.32
N VAL A 2 48.54 29.14 2.01
CA VAL A 2 47.21 28.77 1.48
C VAL A 2 46.51 30.09 1.13
N GLY A 3 46.01 30.23 -0.10
CA GLY A 3 45.43 31.49 -0.59
C GLY A 3 44.39 32.01 0.39
N GLY A 4 44.60 33.23 0.89
CA GLY A 4 43.86 33.84 2.01
C GLY A 4 42.41 34.19 1.68
N ALA A 5 41.60 33.19 1.38
CA ALA A 5 40.16 33.33 1.31
C ALA A 5 39.60 33.40 2.72
N SER A 6 38.68 34.34 2.94
CA SER A 6 37.95 34.46 4.19
C SER A 6 37.13 33.19 4.46
N LEU A 7 36.99 32.78 5.71
CA LEU A 7 36.25 31.56 6.08
C LEU A 7 34.79 31.66 5.61
N SER A 8 34.20 32.85 5.75
CA SER A 8 32.89 33.20 5.19
C SER A 8 32.79 32.93 3.68
N ARG A 9 33.82 33.25 2.90
CA ARG A 9 33.83 33.04 1.44
C ARG A 9 33.95 31.56 1.08
N ALA A 10 34.70 30.77 1.84
CA ALA A 10 34.77 29.33 1.65
C ALA A 10 33.43 28.64 1.95
N MET A 11 32.74 29.06 3.02
CA MET A 11 31.41 28.53 3.37
C MET A 11 30.34 28.91 2.35
N ALA A 12 30.42 30.13 1.79
CA ALA A 12 29.49 30.60 0.75
C ALA A 12 29.50 29.73 -0.53
N ALA A 13 30.59 29.01 -0.79
CA ALA A 13 30.68 28.09 -1.94
C ALA A 13 29.78 26.85 -1.80
N HIS A 14 29.27 26.55 -0.60
CA HIS A 14 28.46 25.36 -0.30
C HIS A 14 27.12 25.71 0.36
N PRO A 15 26.17 26.37 -0.35
CA PRO A 15 24.92 26.87 0.21
C PRO A 15 23.96 25.78 0.72
N GLN A 16 24.12 24.52 0.27
CA GLN A 16 23.31 23.39 0.74
C GLN A 16 23.68 22.94 2.16
N ALA A 17 24.96 23.04 2.52
CA ALA A 17 25.47 22.71 3.84
C ALA A 17 25.50 23.94 4.76
N PHE A 18 25.74 25.13 4.20
CA PHE A 18 25.84 26.39 4.93
C PHE A 18 24.81 27.40 4.38
N PRO A 19 23.65 27.52 5.04
CA PRO A 19 22.67 28.55 4.70
C PRO A 19 23.27 29.96 4.75
N GLN A 20 22.75 30.87 3.93
CA GLN A 20 23.22 32.27 3.85
C GLN A 20 23.27 32.94 5.23
N ASP A 21 22.25 32.73 6.06
CA ASP A 21 22.19 33.27 7.43
C ASP A 21 23.41 32.89 8.28
N MET A 22 23.92 31.66 8.11
CA MET A 22 25.09 31.16 8.82
C MET A 22 26.39 31.79 8.30
N VAL A 23 26.45 32.05 6.99
CA VAL A 23 27.57 32.72 6.32
C VAL A 23 27.66 34.18 6.73
N ASP A 24 26.52 34.88 6.84
CA ASP A 24 26.46 36.28 7.26
C ASP A 24 26.90 36.47 8.72
N ILE A 25 26.47 35.57 9.60
CA ILE A 25 26.93 35.51 11.00
C ILE A 25 28.44 35.26 11.08
N MET A 26 28.97 34.34 10.27
CA MET A 26 30.41 34.06 10.20
C MET A 26 31.21 35.23 9.63
N ARG A 27 30.66 35.94 8.63
CA ARG A 27 31.28 37.14 8.06
C ARG A 27 31.36 38.27 9.08
N ALA A 28 30.33 38.44 9.92
CA ALA A 28 30.36 39.40 11.01
C ALA A 28 31.43 39.02 12.05
N GLY A 29 31.47 37.76 12.48
CA GLY A 29 32.48 37.26 13.44
C GLY A 29 33.92 37.31 12.93
N GLU A 30 34.12 37.12 11.63
CA GLU A 30 35.42 37.26 10.97
C GLU A 30 35.86 38.73 10.90
N ALA A 31 34.93 39.67 10.67
CA ALA A 31 35.22 41.11 10.65
C ALA A 31 35.52 41.69 12.04
N THR A 32 34.90 41.17 13.11
CA THR A 32 35.15 41.58 14.50
C THR A 32 36.24 40.76 15.20
N GLY A 33 36.75 39.69 14.58
CA GLY A 33 37.73 38.79 15.19
C GLY A 33 37.17 37.91 16.31
N THR A 34 35.84 37.80 16.43
CA THR A 34 35.12 37.06 17.49
C THR A 34 34.64 35.70 16.99
N LEU A 35 35.45 35.05 16.15
CA LEU A 35 35.07 33.81 15.46
C LEU A 35 34.73 32.66 16.43
N VAL A 36 35.45 32.58 17.55
CA VAL A 36 35.28 31.54 18.57
C VAL A 36 33.88 31.59 19.19
N ASP A 37 33.44 32.78 19.60
CA ASP A 37 32.13 32.98 20.23
C ASP A 37 30.99 32.71 19.24
N VAL A 38 31.16 33.15 17.99
CA VAL A 38 30.19 32.92 16.92
C VAL A 38 30.05 31.43 16.61
N LEU A 39 31.16 30.69 16.51
CA LEU A 39 31.13 29.24 16.31
C LEU A 39 30.40 28.53 17.46
N ALA A 40 30.66 28.93 18.70
CA ALA A 40 30.00 28.35 19.88
C ALA A 40 28.48 28.61 19.90
N SER A 41 28.05 29.80 19.46
CA SER A 41 26.63 30.12 19.31
C SER A 41 25.96 29.31 18.18
N LEU A 42 26.66 29.14 17.05
CA LEU A 42 26.17 28.37 15.91
C LEU A 42 26.02 26.88 16.22
N THR A 43 26.98 26.27 16.93
CA THR A 43 26.86 24.87 17.36
C THR A 43 25.67 24.66 18.29
N GLY A 44 25.47 25.55 19.26
CA GLY A 44 24.29 25.52 20.14
C GLY A 44 22.97 25.64 19.37
N SER A 45 22.96 26.43 18.28
CA SER A 45 21.79 26.56 17.41
C SER A 45 21.50 25.30 16.60
N ILE A 46 22.54 24.64 16.06
CA ILE A 46 22.41 23.36 15.35
C ILE A 46 21.90 22.27 16.29
N GLU A 47 22.48 22.18 17.49
CA GLU A 47 22.13 21.15 18.45
C GLU A 47 20.67 21.24 18.92
N ARG A 48 20.15 22.46 19.10
CA ARG A 48 18.72 22.70 19.38
C ARG A 48 17.81 22.22 18.25
N ARG A 49 18.17 22.54 16.99
CA ARG A 49 17.39 22.10 15.81
C ARG A 49 17.39 20.59 15.69
N ASP A 50 18.53 19.96 15.90
CA ASP A 50 18.66 18.50 15.87
C ASP A 50 17.93 17.83 17.05
N ALA A 51 17.93 18.43 18.24
CA ALA A 51 17.15 17.92 19.38
C ALA A 51 15.65 17.90 19.06
N VAL A 52 15.11 18.99 18.52
CA VAL A 52 13.70 19.08 18.10
C VAL A 52 13.39 18.09 17.00
N ARG A 53 14.24 17.99 15.96
CA ARG A 53 14.04 17.03 14.88
C ARG A 53 14.07 15.58 15.38
N ARG A 54 15.02 15.25 16.27
CA ARG A 54 15.10 13.91 16.89
C ARG A 54 13.86 13.60 17.71
N HIS A 55 13.34 14.56 18.47
CA HIS A 55 12.10 14.39 19.24
C HIS A 55 10.90 14.15 18.31
N LEU A 56 10.77 14.92 17.23
CA LEU A 56 9.70 14.75 16.24
C LEU A 56 9.76 13.38 15.54
N VAL A 57 10.94 12.97 15.09
CA VAL A 57 11.12 11.67 14.40
C VAL A 57 10.83 10.52 15.35
N SER A 58 11.35 10.57 16.59
CA SER A 58 11.10 9.53 17.60
C SER A 58 9.60 9.42 17.92
N ALA A 59 8.92 10.55 18.11
CA ALA A 59 7.49 10.59 18.41
C ALA A 59 6.61 10.09 17.24
N MET A 60 7.03 10.29 15.98
CA MET A 60 6.27 9.87 14.79
C MET A 60 6.52 8.42 14.37
N THR A 61 7.62 7.81 14.80
CA THR A 61 7.98 6.44 14.41
C THR A 61 6.93 5.42 14.86
N TYR A 62 6.46 5.52 16.11
CA TYR A 62 5.45 4.60 16.64
C TYR A 62 4.05 4.79 16.01
N PRO A 63 3.49 6.01 15.93
CA PRO A 63 2.25 6.27 15.20
C PRO A 63 2.30 5.80 13.74
N GLY A 64 3.41 6.02 13.05
CA GLY A 64 3.57 5.61 11.64
C GLY A 64 3.45 4.10 11.46
N LEU A 65 4.11 3.31 12.32
CA LEU A 65 4.06 1.85 12.26
C LEU A 65 2.64 1.32 12.51
N LEU A 66 1.95 1.84 13.54
CA LEU A 66 0.59 1.40 13.86
C LEU A 66 -0.41 1.77 12.76
N VAL A 67 -0.35 3.00 12.23
CA VAL A 67 -1.23 3.43 11.14
C VAL A 67 -1.01 2.58 9.90
N LEU A 68 0.24 2.25 9.57
CA LEU A 68 0.57 1.37 8.46
C LEU A 68 -0.06 -0.03 8.64
N MET A 69 0.11 -0.62 9.83
CA MET A 69 -0.49 -1.93 10.15
C MET A 69 -2.02 -1.89 10.12
N ALA A 70 -2.64 -0.83 10.64
CA ALA A 70 -4.08 -0.66 10.66
C ALA A 70 -4.65 -0.56 9.24
N ILE A 71 -4.05 0.29 8.39
CA ILE A 71 -4.45 0.43 6.98
C ILE A 71 -4.25 -0.90 6.25
N GLY A 72 -3.11 -1.57 6.43
CA GLY A 72 -2.83 -2.87 5.82
C GLY A 72 -3.86 -3.93 6.21
N THR A 73 -4.23 -3.99 7.49
CA THR A 73 -5.23 -4.94 8.00
C THR A 73 -6.62 -4.66 7.40
N VAL A 74 -7.05 -3.40 7.38
CA VAL A 74 -8.35 -3.03 6.78
C VAL A 74 -8.37 -3.33 5.28
N ALA A 75 -7.29 -3.02 4.56
CA ALA A 75 -7.17 -3.33 3.14
C ALA A 75 -7.23 -4.84 2.88
N MET A 76 -6.55 -5.65 3.70
CA MET A 76 -6.60 -7.11 3.62
C MET A 76 -8.01 -7.65 3.86
N ILE A 77 -8.71 -7.13 4.87
CA ILE A 77 -10.10 -7.51 5.15
C ILE A 77 -10.98 -7.16 3.95
N VAL A 78 -10.91 -5.95 3.42
CA VAL A 78 -11.74 -5.54 2.28
C VAL A 78 -11.41 -6.35 1.02
N GLY A 79 -10.13 -6.63 0.75
CA GLY A 79 -9.69 -7.36 -0.44
C GLY A 79 -10.07 -8.85 -0.44
N VAL A 80 -10.09 -9.53 0.72
CA VAL A 80 -10.33 -10.97 0.79
C VAL A 80 -11.66 -11.34 1.45
N LEU A 81 -12.03 -10.68 2.56
CA LEU A 81 -13.22 -11.03 3.33
C LEU A 81 -14.50 -10.63 2.60
N VAL A 82 -14.54 -9.42 2.04
CA VAL A 82 -15.74 -8.90 1.36
C VAL A 82 -16.15 -9.74 0.13
N PRO A 83 -15.26 -10.11 -0.81
CA PRO A 83 -15.65 -10.96 -1.93
C PRO A 83 -16.04 -12.38 -1.49
N ALA A 84 -15.46 -12.91 -0.41
CA ALA A 84 -15.86 -14.21 0.13
C ALA A 84 -17.31 -14.23 0.63
N LEU A 85 -17.87 -13.06 1.01
CA LEU A 85 -19.26 -12.92 1.44
C LEU A 85 -20.24 -12.75 0.27
N ALA A 86 -19.80 -12.33 -0.92
CA ALA A 86 -20.66 -12.10 -2.08
C ALA A 86 -21.60 -13.29 -2.44
N PRO A 87 -21.12 -14.55 -2.52
CA PRO A 87 -21.99 -15.68 -2.88
C PRO A 87 -23.08 -15.99 -1.83
N LEU A 88 -22.94 -15.50 -0.59
CA LEU A 88 -23.98 -15.68 0.45
C LEU A 88 -25.25 -14.87 0.17
N PHE A 89 -25.14 -13.76 -0.56
CA PHE A 89 -26.26 -12.88 -0.91
C PHE A 89 -26.91 -13.26 -2.25
N GLU A 90 -26.21 -13.97 -3.13
CA GLU A 90 -26.75 -14.46 -4.41
C GLU A 90 -27.90 -15.45 -4.21
N GLY A 91 -27.84 -16.27 -3.16
CA GLY A 91 -28.88 -17.25 -2.84
C GLY A 91 -30.18 -16.67 -2.28
N THR A 92 -30.17 -15.43 -1.79
CA THR A 92 -31.35 -14.75 -1.21
C THR A 92 -32.07 -13.82 -2.19
N GLY A 93 -31.57 -13.68 -3.43
CA GLY A 93 -32.17 -12.82 -4.45
C GLY A 93 -32.13 -11.32 -4.13
N GLN A 94 -31.38 -10.94 -3.08
CA GLN A 94 -31.34 -9.59 -2.55
C GLN A 94 -29.98 -8.97 -2.87
N GLN A 95 -29.99 -7.74 -3.41
CA GLN A 95 -28.75 -7.04 -3.76
C GLN A 95 -27.91 -6.79 -2.51
N PRO A 96 -26.58 -6.93 -2.58
CA PRO A 96 -25.71 -6.73 -1.42
C PRO A 96 -25.90 -5.31 -0.83
N PRO A 97 -25.90 -5.18 0.51
CA PRO A 97 -26.01 -3.89 1.19
C PRO A 97 -24.99 -2.87 0.67
N PHE A 98 -25.33 -1.58 0.74
CA PHE A 98 -24.51 -0.52 0.17
C PHE A 98 -23.04 -0.56 0.64
N ALA A 99 -22.81 -0.95 1.90
CA ALA A 99 -21.50 -1.06 2.52
C ALA A 99 -20.54 -1.99 1.75
N ILE A 100 -21.05 -3.13 1.25
CA ILE A 100 -20.27 -4.09 0.46
C ILE A 100 -19.94 -3.52 -0.92
N ARG A 101 -20.91 -2.82 -1.55
CA ARG A 101 -20.70 -2.22 -2.89
C ARG A 101 -19.67 -1.09 -2.87
N THR A 102 -19.72 -0.23 -1.85
CA THR A 102 -18.75 0.87 -1.72
C THR A 102 -17.36 0.35 -1.34
N ALA A 103 -17.28 -0.69 -0.51
CA ALA A 103 -16.02 -1.33 -0.17
C ALA A 103 -15.39 -2.04 -1.39
N ALA A 104 -16.18 -2.76 -2.19
CA ALA A 104 -15.72 -3.38 -3.43
C ALA A 104 -15.22 -2.35 -4.46
N ALA A 105 -15.88 -1.19 -4.55
CA ALA A 105 -15.44 -0.10 -5.41
C ALA A 105 -14.13 0.57 -4.94
N LEU A 106 -13.87 0.62 -3.62
CA LEU A 106 -12.61 1.15 -3.05
C LEU A 106 -11.47 0.12 -3.06
N GLY A 107 -11.78 -1.18 -3.02
CA GLY A 107 -10.81 -2.28 -2.91
C GLY A 107 -10.15 -2.73 -4.22
N ALA A 108 -10.57 -2.20 -5.37
CA ALA A 108 -10.06 -2.56 -6.70
C ALA A 108 -8.53 -2.43 -6.94
N PRO A 109 -7.72 -1.66 -6.18
CA PRO A 109 -6.26 -1.69 -6.37
C PRO A 109 -5.56 -2.85 -5.63
N VAL A 110 -6.27 -3.69 -4.86
CA VAL A 110 -5.69 -4.82 -4.08
C VAL A 110 -5.81 -6.17 -4.82
N ASP A 111 -6.31 -6.15 -6.06
CA ASP A 111 -6.29 -7.30 -6.96
C ASP A 111 -4.92 -7.44 -7.66
N ALA A 112 -3.84 -7.49 -6.87
CA ALA A 112 -2.52 -7.88 -7.36
C ALA A 112 -2.04 -9.05 -6.50
N GLU A 113 -1.79 -10.17 -7.17
CA GLU A 113 -1.41 -11.50 -6.64
C GLU A 113 -2.50 -12.30 -5.87
N GLY A 114 -3.19 -13.19 -6.60
CA GLY A 114 -2.93 -14.62 -6.32
C GLY A 114 -4.04 -15.54 -5.80
N VAL A 115 -5.34 -15.27 -5.95
CA VAL A 115 -6.38 -16.31 -5.73
C VAL A 115 -7.34 -16.31 -6.90
N LEU A 116 -7.09 -17.21 -7.86
CA LEU A 116 -8.00 -17.58 -8.95
C LEU A 116 -9.23 -18.29 -8.38
N PRO A 117 -10.47 -17.78 -8.57
CA PRO A 117 -11.66 -18.59 -8.49
C PRO A 117 -12.22 -18.77 -9.90
N GLY A 118 -12.42 -20.02 -10.31
CA GLY A 118 -13.39 -20.31 -11.35
C GLY A 118 -12.83 -20.91 -12.63
N ARG A 119 -12.97 -22.22 -12.72
CA ARG A 119 -13.66 -22.79 -13.89
C ARG A 119 -15.00 -23.37 -13.44
N ARG A 120 -15.97 -22.51 -13.15
CA ARG A 120 -17.37 -22.92 -13.32
C ARG A 120 -17.64 -22.82 -14.82
N CYS A 121 -17.91 -23.94 -15.46
CA CYS A 121 -18.32 -24.01 -16.86
C CYS A 121 -19.83 -23.78 -16.95
N PRO A 122 -20.33 -22.57 -17.25
CA PRO A 122 -21.76 -22.33 -17.46
C PRO A 122 -22.30 -23.04 -18.72
N HIS A 123 -21.42 -23.40 -19.66
CA HIS A 123 -21.79 -23.98 -20.96
C HIS A 123 -22.23 -25.46 -20.90
N LEU A 124 -21.85 -26.19 -19.84
CA LEU A 124 -22.11 -27.64 -19.76
C LEU A 124 -23.55 -27.98 -19.33
N ARG A 125 -24.27 -27.01 -18.73
CA ARG A 125 -25.62 -27.22 -18.23
C ARG A 125 -26.65 -27.31 -19.35
N ASP A 126 -26.43 -26.58 -20.45
CA ASP A 126 -27.31 -26.62 -21.63
C ASP A 126 -27.05 -27.86 -22.50
N ASP A 127 -25.78 -28.26 -22.67
CA ASP A 127 -25.41 -29.48 -23.42
C ASP A 127 -26.00 -30.76 -22.81
N CYS A 128 -26.05 -30.85 -21.47
CA CYS A 128 -26.56 -32.03 -20.78
C CYS A 128 -28.09 -32.15 -20.87
N LEU A 129 -28.81 -31.01 -20.90
CA LEU A 129 -30.26 -30.97 -21.10
C LEU A 129 -30.66 -31.28 -22.55
N GLN A 130 -29.90 -30.79 -23.53
CA GLN A 130 -30.12 -31.08 -24.95
C GLN A 130 -29.95 -32.59 -25.23
N ARG A 131 -28.94 -33.21 -24.61
CA ARG A 131 -28.63 -34.64 -24.81
C ARG A 131 -29.64 -35.59 -24.16
N ARG A 132 -30.34 -35.16 -23.09
CA ARG A 132 -31.48 -35.91 -22.53
C ARG A 132 -32.69 -35.93 -23.47
N ARG A 133 -32.97 -34.87 -24.24
CA ARG A 133 -34.10 -34.87 -25.18
C ARG A 133 -33.92 -35.86 -26.33
N HIS A 134 -32.69 -36.03 -26.82
CA HIS A 134 -32.39 -37.03 -27.86
C HIS A 134 -32.42 -38.48 -27.37
N LEU A 135 -32.28 -38.73 -26.07
CA LEU A 135 -32.32 -40.07 -25.48
C LEU A 135 -33.74 -40.52 -25.09
N GLY A 136 -34.76 -39.72 -25.40
CA GLY A 136 -36.18 -40.04 -25.13
C GLY A 136 -36.87 -40.94 -26.16
N GLU A 137 -36.21 -41.34 -27.25
CA GLU A 137 -36.86 -42.02 -28.38
C GLU A 137 -36.21 -43.37 -28.74
N GLY A 138 -35.74 -44.15 -27.76
CA GLY A 138 -35.13 -45.44 -28.07
C GLY A 138 -34.66 -46.25 -26.87
N ARG A 139 -35.51 -47.20 -26.46
CA ARG A 139 -35.20 -48.48 -25.81
C ARG A 139 -33.90 -48.61 -24.96
N GLN A 140 -34.18 -48.85 -23.69
CA GLN A 140 -33.54 -49.81 -22.78
C GLN A 140 -32.26 -49.39 -22.03
N GLY A 141 -32.43 -49.39 -20.70
CA GLY A 141 -31.43 -49.10 -19.68
C GLY A 141 -30.29 -50.11 -19.65
N SER A 142 -29.08 -49.56 -19.60
CA SER A 142 -27.88 -50.11 -18.94
C SER A 142 -26.69 -49.16 -19.11
N ALA A 143 -26.75 -48.19 -20.04
CA ALA A 143 -25.65 -47.25 -20.30
C ALA A 143 -25.70 -45.93 -19.49
N VAL A 144 -26.78 -45.66 -18.75
CA VAL A 144 -26.92 -44.41 -17.98
C VAL A 144 -26.12 -44.44 -16.67
N LEU A 145 -25.88 -45.62 -16.09
CA LEU A 145 -25.25 -45.69 -14.77
C LEU A 145 -23.74 -45.42 -14.77
N VAL A 146 -23.05 -45.54 -15.90
CA VAL A 146 -21.59 -45.34 -15.96
C VAL A 146 -21.22 -43.87 -16.14
N ARG A 147 -22.06 -43.07 -16.84
CA ARG A 147 -21.75 -41.65 -17.09
C ARG A 147 -22.10 -40.70 -15.95
N GLN A 148 -22.81 -41.16 -14.91
CA GLN A 148 -23.02 -40.34 -13.72
C GLN A 148 -21.73 -40.22 -12.89
N HIS A 149 -20.90 -41.26 -12.88
CA HIS A 149 -19.70 -41.32 -12.05
C HIS A 149 -18.54 -40.43 -12.56
N GLU A 150 -18.54 -40.10 -13.85
CA GLU A 150 -17.55 -39.22 -14.50
C GLU A 150 -17.87 -37.72 -14.35
N CYS A 151 -19.10 -37.37 -13.94
CA CYS A 151 -19.50 -35.98 -13.69
C CYS A 151 -19.27 -35.51 -12.25
N ASP A 152 -18.92 -36.41 -11.32
CA ASP A 152 -18.66 -36.07 -9.90
C ASP A 152 -17.16 -35.83 -9.62
N GLN A 153 -16.29 -36.08 -10.60
CA GLN A 153 -14.83 -36.03 -10.46
C GLN A 153 -14.14 -34.94 -11.32
N ALA A 154 -14.88 -34.01 -11.91
CA ALA A 154 -14.34 -32.94 -12.77
C ALA A 154 -14.87 -31.54 -12.41
#